data_AF-A0A1X7SJI1-F1
#
_entry.id   AF-A0A1X7SJI1-F1
#
_cell.length_a   1.000
_cell.length_b   1.000
_cell.length_c   1.000
_cell.angle_alpha   90.00
_cell.angle_beta   90.00
_cell.angle_gamma   90.00
#
_symmetry.space_group_name_H-M   'P 1'
#
loop_
_entity.id
_entity.type
_entity.pdbx_description
1 polymer ?
#
loop_
_entity_poly.entity_id
_entity_poly.type
_entity_poly.pdbx_seq_one_letter_code
_entity_poly.pdbx_strand_id
1 'polypeptide(L)'
;SYSGKEVIFCGDGRCDSPGSSAKYCTYTLMESSTGRILDCQTVDKREVNLKSPNMEREGLKRSVSFLKESNVNIKEITTDASISVISFLGTSHPNILHSLDVWHKAKKLKKSLCELTKKKGMETLAKRIDKMYNHFWYCCETCDEKEELLKSKWISILHHIQDEHDWITGKCDHIDEN
;
A
#
# COMPACT_ATOMS: atom_id res chain seq x y z
N SER A 1 9.69 9.99 23.65
CA SER A 1 10.39 8.74 23.97
C SER A 1 9.57 7.57 23.43
N TYR A 2 10.17 6.69 22.64
CA TYR A 2 9.56 5.46 22.10
C TYR A 2 9.72 4.24 23.04
N SER A 3 10.29 4.46 24.24
CA SER A 3 10.53 3.38 25.21
C SER A 3 9.23 2.65 25.56
N GLY A 4 9.25 1.32 25.39
CA GLY A 4 8.13 0.43 25.72
C GLY A 4 6.93 0.48 24.77
N LYS A 5 7.02 1.22 23.65
CA LYS A 5 5.92 1.32 22.67
C LYS A 5 6.22 0.54 21.41
N GLU A 6 5.23 -0.23 20.99
CA GLU A 6 5.15 -0.77 19.63
C GLU A 6 4.78 0.33 18.66
N VAL A 7 5.56 0.48 17.59
CA VAL A 7 5.39 1.57 16.61
C VAL A 7 5.14 0.98 15.23
N ILE A 8 4.18 1.58 14.52
CA ILE A 8 3.83 1.26 13.13
C ILE A 8 4.44 2.31 12.23
N PHE A 9 5.16 1.86 11.20
CA PHE A 9 5.81 2.73 10.24
C PHE A 9 5.24 2.55 8.84
N CYS A 10 5.32 3.61 8.04
CA CYS A 10 5.13 3.56 6.60
C CYS A 10 6.42 4.06 5.94
N GLY A 11 6.86 3.42 4.86
CA GLY A 11 8.09 3.84 4.19
C GLY A 11 8.03 3.69 2.68
N ASP A 12 8.64 4.64 1.99
CA ASP A 12 8.65 4.74 0.53
C ASP A 12 9.99 5.27 -0.01
N GLY A 13 10.38 4.79 -1.19
CA GLY A 13 11.62 5.14 -1.88
C GLY A 13 11.37 6.05 -3.08
N ARG A 14 11.95 7.25 -3.06
CA ARG A 14 11.86 8.20 -4.16
C ARG A 14 13.16 8.28 -4.95
N CYS A 15 13.12 7.86 -6.21
CA CYS A 15 14.27 7.96 -7.12
C CYS A 15 14.34 9.32 -7.83
N ASP A 16 15.54 9.75 -8.18
CA ASP A 16 15.82 11.00 -8.90
C ASP A 16 15.40 10.96 -10.38
N SER A 17 15.32 9.77 -10.98
CA SER A 17 14.83 9.57 -12.34
C SER A 17 14.01 8.28 -12.47
N PRO A 18 13.09 8.19 -13.46
CA PRO A 18 12.34 6.98 -13.72
C PRO A 18 13.21 5.82 -14.22
N GLY A 19 12.79 4.58 -13.95
CA GLY A 19 13.39 3.39 -14.55
C GLY A 19 14.75 2.98 -13.95
N SER A 20 15.49 2.15 -14.69
CA SER A 20 16.77 1.58 -14.22
C SER A 20 17.94 2.57 -14.25
N SER A 21 17.71 3.83 -14.64
CA SER A 21 18.75 4.88 -14.76
C SER A 21 18.98 5.69 -13.50
N ALA A 22 18.14 5.55 -12.46
CA ALA A 22 18.26 6.31 -11.22
C ALA A 22 19.66 6.24 -10.61
N LYS A 23 20.17 7.40 -10.17
CA LYS A 23 21.47 7.57 -9.52
C LYS A 23 21.31 7.63 -8.00
N TYR A 24 20.23 8.24 -7.53
CA TYR A 24 19.93 8.40 -6.11
C TYR A 24 18.52 7.93 -5.81
N CYS A 25 18.36 7.30 -4.67
CA CYS A 25 17.05 7.03 -4.06
C CYS A 25 17.05 7.58 -2.64
N THR A 26 16.04 8.37 -2.30
CA THR A 26 15.81 8.80 -0.93
C THR A 26 14.66 7.98 -0.35
N TYR A 27 14.99 7.12 0.62
CA TYR A 27 14.02 6.34 1.36
C TYR A 27 13.58 7.10 2.61
N THR A 28 12.28 7.29 2.79
CA THR A 28 11.71 7.98 3.95
C THR A 28 10.95 6.98 4.81
N LEU A 29 11.19 6.99 6.13
CA LEU A 29 10.46 6.18 7.09
C LEU A 29 9.70 7.09 8.07
N MET A 30 8.39 6.91 8.14
CA MET A 30 7.47 7.76 8.88
C MET A 30 6.63 6.95 9.86
N GLU A 31 6.48 7.43 11.10
CA GLU A 31 5.53 6.87 12.06
C GLU A 31 4.10 7.13 11.56
N SER A 32 3.32 6.06 11.39
CA SER A 32 1.96 6.12 10.82
C SER A 32 1.00 6.96 11.68
N SER A 33 1.03 6.77 13.01
CA SER A 33 0.13 7.43 13.96
C SER A 33 0.30 8.95 14.06
N THR A 34 1.52 9.45 13.91
CA THR A 34 1.82 10.88 14.13
C THR A 34 2.24 11.62 12.87
N GLY A 35 2.46 10.91 11.77
CA GLY A 35 3.02 11.48 10.53
C GLY A 35 4.44 12.04 10.70
N ARG A 36 5.19 11.60 11.72
CA ARG A 36 6.55 12.10 11.97
C ARG A 36 7.54 11.27 11.18
N ILE A 37 8.42 11.94 10.44
CA ILE A 37 9.54 11.29 9.76
C ILE A 37 10.63 11.03 10.81
N LEU A 38 10.97 9.76 11.02
CA LEU A 38 12.01 9.36 11.97
C LEU A 38 13.35 9.15 11.29
N ASP A 39 13.33 8.75 10.02
CA ASP A 39 14.56 8.53 9.27
C ASP A 39 14.40 8.84 7.78
N CYS A 40 15.50 9.26 7.17
CA CYS A 40 15.58 9.57 5.74
C CYS A 40 16.97 9.17 5.22
N GLN A 41 17.01 8.14 4.38
CA GLN A 41 18.23 7.52 3.87
C GLN A 41 18.39 7.80 2.39
N THR A 42 19.42 8.56 2.02
CA THR A 42 19.81 8.71 0.61
C THR A 42 20.82 7.64 0.25
N VAL A 43 20.51 6.85 -0.77
CA VAL A 43 21.34 5.77 -1.31
C VAL A 43 21.79 6.15 -2.72
N ASP A 44 23.10 6.15 -2.94
CA ASP A 44 23.70 6.24 -4.26
C ASP A 44 23.73 4.85 -4.92
N LYS A 45 23.39 4.78 -6.20
CA LYS A 45 23.36 3.55 -6.99
C LYS A 45 24.70 2.79 -6.97
N ARG A 46 25.83 3.49 -6.80
CA ARG A 46 27.18 2.91 -6.66
C ARG A 46 27.30 2.02 -5.43
N GLU A 47 26.54 2.32 -4.37
CA GLU A 47 26.51 1.53 -3.13
C GLU A 47 25.79 0.18 -3.30
N VAL A 48 24.99 0.04 -4.37
CA VAL A 48 24.17 -1.15 -4.62
C VAL A 48 24.51 -1.84 -5.95
N ASN A 49 25.80 -1.88 -6.30
CA ASN A 49 26.32 -2.54 -7.50
C ASN A 49 25.71 -2.00 -8.81
N LEU A 50 25.46 -0.69 -8.87
CA LEU A 50 24.85 -0.02 -10.02
C LEU A 50 23.46 -0.60 -10.39
N LYS A 51 22.72 -1.15 -9.43
CA LYS A 51 21.35 -1.66 -9.61
C LYS A 51 20.36 -0.76 -8.87
N SER A 52 19.77 0.20 -9.57
CA SER A 52 18.83 1.14 -8.95
C SER A 52 17.64 0.48 -8.21
N PRO A 53 17.08 -0.66 -8.66
CA PRO A 53 16.01 -1.33 -7.90
C PRO A 53 16.41 -1.81 -6.51
N ASN A 54 17.71 -1.89 -6.22
CA ASN A 54 18.20 -2.30 -4.90
C ASN A 54 18.31 -1.12 -3.92
N MET A 55 18.26 0.13 -4.39
CA MET A 55 18.46 1.30 -3.54
C MET A 55 17.34 1.47 -2.51
N GLU A 56 16.09 1.21 -2.89
CA GLU A 56 14.93 1.23 -1.98
C GLU A 56 15.13 0.25 -0.81
N ARG A 57 15.44 -1.02 -1.14
CA ARG A 57 15.72 -2.05 -0.13
C ARG A 57 16.89 -1.65 0.78
N GLU A 58 17.94 -1.08 0.22
CA GLU A 58 19.10 -0.63 1.00
C GLU A 58 18.75 0.54 1.93
N GLY A 59 17.93 1.49 1.48
CA GLY A 59 17.44 2.60 2.31
C GLY A 59 16.56 2.11 3.47
N LEU A 60 15.63 1.19 3.19
CA LEU A 60 14.82 0.53 4.23
C LEU A 60 15.70 -0.24 5.22
N LYS A 61 16.68 -1.01 4.73
CA LYS A 61 17.60 -1.77 5.58
C LYS A 61 18.34 -0.85 6.56
N ARG A 62 18.88 0.28 6.10
CA ARG A 62 19.53 1.28 6.95
C ARG A 62 18.57 1.85 7.99
N SER A 63 17.34 2.18 7.56
CA SER A 63 16.32 2.73 8.45
C SER A 63 15.92 1.75 9.55
N VAL A 64 15.75 0.46 9.22
CA VAL A 64 15.45 -0.58 10.21
C VAL A 64 16.61 -0.78 11.19
N SER A 65 17.86 -0.77 10.71
CA SER A 65 19.03 -0.83 11.60
C SER A 65 19.08 0.37 12.56
N PHE A 66 18.89 1.58 12.04
CA PHE A 66 18.86 2.80 12.85
C PHE A 66 17.79 2.75 13.95
N LEU A 67 16.58 2.32 13.63
CA LEU A 67 15.50 2.18 14.61
C LEU A 67 15.82 1.14 15.69
N LYS A 68 16.42 0.01 15.31
CA LYS A 68 16.84 -1.04 16.27
C LYS A 68 17.95 -0.56 17.19
N GLU A 69 18.96 0.12 16.65
CA GLU A 69 20.05 0.73 17.43
C GLU A 69 19.52 1.83 18.37
N SER A 70 18.42 2.48 17.99
CA SER A 70 17.70 3.48 18.80
C SER A 70 16.71 2.86 19.79
N ASN A 71 16.71 1.53 19.98
CA ASN A 71 15.78 0.79 20.84
C ASN A 71 14.29 1.06 20.55
N VAL A 72 13.93 1.28 19.29
CA VAL A 72 12.53 1.42 18.85
C VAL A 72 11.96 0.03 18.56
N ASN A 73 10.82 -0.31 19.19
CA ASN A 73 10.13 -1.56 18.92
C ASN A 73 9.23 -1.42 17.69
N ILE A 74 9.66 -1.99 16.56
CA ILE A 74 8.92 -1.95 15.30
C ILE A 74 7.89 -3.08 15.30
N LYS A 75 6.61 -2.72 15.32
CA LYS A 75 5.50 -3.69 15.20
C LYS A 75 5.22 -4.05 13.76
N GLU A 76 5.12 -3.02 12.92
CA GLU A 76 4.68 -3.15 11.55
C GLU A 76 5.37 -2.12 10.66
N ILE A 77 5.65 -2.51 9.42
CA ILE A 77 6.06 -1.60 8.35
C ILE A 77 5.10 -1.77 7.19
N THR A 78 4.52 -0.67 6.72
CA THR A 78 3.76 -0.61 5.46
C THR A 78 4.67 -0.09 4.35
N THR A 79 4.79 -0.82 3.24
CA THR A 79 5.55 -0.37 2.06
C THR A 79 4.82 -0.66 0.77
N ASP A 80 5.37 -0.15 -0.32
CA ASP A 80 4.95 -0.52 -1.67
C ASP A 80 5.18 -2.03 -1.94
N ALA A 81 4.52 -2.57 -2.97
CA ALA A 81 4.59 -3.99 -3.35
C ALA A 81 5.88 -4.38 -4.10
N SER A 82 7.03 -3.96 -3.55
CA SER A 82 8.36 -4.21 -4.07
C SER A 82 8.85 -5.60 -3.65
N ILE A 83 9.09 -6.48 -4.63
CA ILE A 83 9.50 -7.88 -4.39
C ILE A 83 10.77 -7.95 -3.52
N SER A 84 11.71 -7.03 -3.73
CA SER A 84 12.97 -7.00 -3.00
C SER A 84 12.78 -6.60 -1.52
N VAL A 85 11.84 -5.69 -1.25
CA VAL A 85 11.46 -5.24 0.10
C VAL A 85 10.65 -6.32 0.82
N ILE A 86 9.63 -6.89 0.16
CA ILE A 86 8.83 -8.01 0.68
C ILE A 86 9.75 -9.16 1.12
N SER A 87 10.67 -9.56 0.23
CA SER A 87 11.63 -10.62 0.52
C SER A 87 12.56 -10.24 1.68
N PHE A 88 13.05 -9.01 1.73
CA PHE A 88 13.92 -8.55 2.82
C PHE A 88 13.23 -8.59 4.18
N LEU A 89 12.03 -8.01 4.31
CA LEU A 89 11.28 -8.00 5.56
C LEU A 89 10.90 -9.43 5.98
N GLY A 90 10.36 -10.23 5.06
CA GLY A 90 9.94 -11.60 5.34
C GLY A 90 11.08 -12.54 5.74
N THR A 91 12.29 -12.36 5.19
CA THR A 91 13.44 -13.23 5.49
C THR A 91 14.30 -12.73 6.66
N SER A 92 14.56 -11.42 6.73
CA SER A 92 15.51 -10.84 7.69
C SER A 92 14.82 -10.36 8.96
N HIS A 93 13.53 -10.03 8.89
CA HIS A 93 12.76 -9.46 9.99
C HIS A 93 11.37 -10.10 10.13
N PRO A 94 11.27 -11.43 10.29
CA PRO A 94 9.98 -12.15 10.31
C PRO A 94 9.06 -11.76 11.48
N ASN A 95 9.59 -11.12 12.53
CA ASN A 95 8.81 -10.63 13.67
C ASN A 95 8.16 -9.26 13.41
N ILE A 96 8.51 -8.58 12.30
CA ILE A 96 7.87 -7.33 11.89
C ILE A 96 6.74 -7.71 10.95
N LEU A 97 5.51 -7.28 11.27
CA LEU A 97 4.39 -7.40 10.34
C LEU A 97 4.66 -6.54 9.11
N HIS A 98 4.61 -7.13 7.91
CA HIS A 98 4.74 -6.39 6.66
C HIS A 98 3.36 -6.20 6.02
N SER A 99 2.93 -4.96 5.91
CA SER A 99 1.70 -4.56 5.22
C SER A 99 1.99 -3.89 3.89
N LEU A 100 1.05 -3.99 2.96
CA LEU A 100 1.16 -3.35 1.65
C LEU A 100 0.41 -2.03 1.62
N ASP A 101 1.01 -1.02 0.99
CA ASP A 101 0.36 0.25 0.76
C ASP A 101 -0.82 0.11 -0.22
N VAL A 102 -2.02 0.19 0.34
CA VAL A 102 -3.30 0.10 -0.39
C VAL A 102 -3.48 1.27 -1.35
N TRP A 103 -2.90 2.44 -1.07
CA TRP A 103 -3.05 3.62 -1.92
C TRP A 103 -2.53 3.37 -3.34
N HIS A 104 -1.39 2.68 -3.49
CA HIS A 104 -0.83 2.34 -4.79
C HIS A 104 -1.79 1.43 -5.60
N LYS A 105 -2.45 0.47 -4.95
CA LYS A 105 -3.47 -0.38 -5.59
C LYS A 105 -4.73 0.40 -5.95
N ALA A 106 -5.26 1.20 -5.03
CA ALA A 106 -6.45 2.02 -5.26
C ALA A 106 -6.23 3.01 -6.42
N LYS A 107 -5.06 3.65 -6.47
CA LYS A 107 -4.67 4.55 -7.55
C LYS A 107 -4.57 3.82 -8.90
N LYS A 108 -3.97 2.63 -8.93
CA LYS A 108 -3.89 1.81 -10.14
C LYS A 108 -5.27 1.39 -10.63
N LEU A 109 -6.16 0.98 -9.72
CA LEU A 109 -7.56 0.68 -10.00
C LEU A 109 -8.27 1.87 -10.65
N LYS A 110 -8.21 3.05 -10.03
CA LYS A 110 -8.82 4.28 -10.57
C LYS A 110 -8.30 4.58 -11.98
N LYS A 111 -6.98 4.50 -12.18
CA LYS A 111 -6.37 4.70 -13.50
C LYS A 111 -6.92 3.72 -14.53
N SER A 112 -6.99 2.43 -14.21
CA SER A 112 -7.54 1.41 -15.10
C SER A 112 -9.01 1.67 -15.44
N LEU A 113 -9.83 2.10 -14.47
CA LEU A 113 -11.23 2.48 -14.70
C LEU A 113 -11.34 3.71 -15.62
N CYS A 114 -10.51 4.74 -15.41
CA CYS A 114 -10.48 5.92 -16.28
C CYS A 114 -10.11 5.55 -17.73
N GLU A 115 -9.19 4.62 -17.94
CA GLU A 115 -8.87 4.15 -19.30
C GLU A 115 -10.06 3.45 -19.96
N LEU A 116 -10.86 2.69 -19.20
CA LEU A 116 -12.07 2.05 -19.72
C LEU A 116 -13.12 3.08 -20.16
N THR A 117 -13.23 4.21 -19.46
CA THR A 117 -14.20 5.27 -19.82
C THR A 117 -13.93 5.95 -21.16
N LYS A 118 -12.72 5.80 -21.73
CA LYS A 118 -12.41 6.32 -23.07
C LYS A 118 -13.08 5.51 -24.18
N LYS A 119 -13.63 4.32 -23.89
CA LYS A 119 -14.37 3.51 -24.85
C LYS A 119 -15.78 4.07 -25.04
N LYS A 120 -16.28 4.02 -26.27
CA LYS A 120 -17.66 4.42 -26.62
C LYS A 120 -18.68 3.63 -25.77
N GLY A 121 -19.67 4.30 -25.18
CA GLY A 121 -20.73 3.66 -24.40
C GLY A 121 -20.40 3.45 -22.91
N MET A 122 -19.35 4.09 -22.38
CA MET A 122 -18.93 3.98 -20.97
C MET A 122 -19.23 5.24 -20.12
N GLU A 123 -20.18 6.06 -20.55
CA GLU A 123 -20.54 7.34 -19.91
C GLU A 123 -21.09 7.12 -18.49
N THR A 124 -21.76 5.98 -18.25
CA THR A 124 -22.27 5.59 -16.93
C THR A 124 -21.14 5.16 -15.98
N LEU A 125 -20.11 4.49 -16.49
CA LEU A 125 -18.93 4.09 -15.71
C LEU A 125 -18.18 5.32 -15.19
N ALA A 126 -18.00 6.35 -16.01
CA ALA A 126 -17.31 7.57 -15.63
C ALA A 126 -17.91 8.23 -14.39
N LYS A 127 -19.25 8.22 -14.26
CA LYS A 127 -19.97 8.77 -13.10
C LYS A 127 -19.83 7.92 -11.83
N ARG A 128 -19.37 6.67 -11.94
CA ARG A 128 -19.29 5.70 -10.84
C ARG A 128 -17.86 5.43 -10.36
N ILE A 129 -16.82 5.86 -11.08
CA ILE A 129 -15.41 5.57 -10.73
C ILE A 129 -15.08 5.95 -9.30
N ASP A 130 -15.48 7.15 -8.86
CA ASP A 130 -15.16 7.61 -7.50
C ASP A 130 -15.86 6.75 -6.43
N LYS A 131 -17.08 6.28 -6.71
CA LYS A 131 -17.77 5.33 -5.83
C LYS A 131 -17.04 3.99 -5.76
N MET A 132 -16.57 3.46 -6.90
CA MET A 132 -15.78 2.22 -6.93
C MET A 132 -14.44 2.36 -6.21
N TYR A 133 -13.79 3.52 -6.37
CA TYR A 133 -12.54 3.84 -5.68
C TYR A 133 -12.74 3.90 -4.16
N ASN A 134 -13.79 4.58 -3.70
CA ASN A 134 -14.13 4.66 -2.28
C ASN A 134 -14.58 3.30 -1.72
N HIS A 135 -15.33 2.52 -2.51
CA HIS A 135 -15.72 1.17 -2.13
C HIS A 135 -14.50 0.27 -1.92
N PHE A 136 -13.50 0.35 -2.80
CA PHE A 136 -12.25 -0.39 -2.62
C PHE A 136 -11.55 -0.03 -1.29
N TRP A 137 -11.48 1.26 -0.94
CA TRP A 137 -10.97 1.69 0.36
C TRP A 137 -11.76 1.13 1.53
N TYR A 138 -13.09 1.21 1.47
CA TYR A 138 -13.99 0.62 2.46
C TYR A 138 -13.76 -0.89 2.62
N CYS A 139 -13.56 -1.61 1.52
CA CYS A 139 -13.26 -3.04 1.56
C CYS A 139 -11.93 -3.31 2.30
N CYS A 140 -10.89 -2.52 2.04
CA CYS A 140 -9.59 -2.64 2.71
C CYS A 140 -9.66 -2.27 4.20
N GLU A 141 -10.46 -1.27 4.56
CA GLU A 141 -10.63 -0.84 5.96
C GLU A 141 -11.44 -1.84 6.78
N THR A 142 -12.44 -2.48 6.17
CA THR A 142 -13.41 -3.34 6.89
C THR A 142 -13.20 -4.84 6.67
N CYS A 143 -12.09 -5.25 6.04
CA CYS A 143 -11.80 -6.67 5.83
C CYS A 143 -11.27 -7.39 7.07
N ASP A 144 -10.98 -6.70 8.17
CA ASP A 144 -10.50 -7.30 9.42
C ASP A 144 -9.32 -8.26 9.19
N GLU A 145 -8.36 -7.81 8.36
CA GLU A 145 -7.16 -8.54 7.94
C GLU A 145 -7.45 -9.88 7.21
N LYS A 146 -8.69 -10.15 6.81
CA LYS A 146 -9.11 -11.37 6.11
C LYS A 146 -9.18 -11.15 4.61
N GLU A 147 -8.30 -11.84 3.88
CA GLU A 147 -8.25 -11.80 2.42
C GLU A 147 -9.60 -12.18 1.78
N GLU A 148 -10.26 -13.22 2.29
CA GLU A 148 -11.55 -13.67 1.75
C GLU A 148 -12.67 -12.66 1.98
N LEU A 149 -12.64 -11.92 3.11
CA LEU A 149 -13.60 -10.85 3.37
C LEU A 149 -13.34 -9.65 2.45
N LEU A 150 -12.07 -9.28 2.24
CA LEU A 150 -11.68 -8.25 1.27
C LEU A 150 -12.20 -8.60 -0.13
N LYS A 151 -11.99 -9.84 -0.59
CA LYS A 151 -12.46 -10.31 -1.91
C LYS A 151 -13.97 -10.28 -1.99
N SER A 152 -14.67 -10.81 -0.99
CA SER A 152 -16.13 -10.85 -0.96
C SER A 152 -16.73 -9.44 -1.04
N LYS A 153 -16.25 -8.51 -0.20
CA LYS A 153 -16.66 -7.09 -0.23
C LYS A 153 -16.31 -6.41 -1.55
N TRP A 154 -15.16 -6.71 -2.14
CA TRP A 154 -14.80 -6.08 -3.41
C TRP A 154 -15.67 -6.58 -4.58
N ILE A 155 -15.96 -7.89 -4.63
CA ILE A 155 -16.79 -8.49 -5.68
C ILE A 155 -18.25 -8.06 -5.57
N SER A 156 -18.75 -7.77 -4.36
CA SER A 156 -20.14 -7.32 -4.14
C SER A 156 -20.53 -6.09 -4.96
N ILE A 157 -19.55 -5.26 -5.36
CA ILE A 157 -19.81 -4.10 -6.21
C ILE A 157 -20.44 -4.48 -7.56
N LEU A 158 -20.17 -5.69 -8.07
CA LEU A 158 -20.75 -6.17 -9.33
C LEU A 158 -22.24 -6.43 -9.18
N HIS A 159 -22.67 -7.02 -8.06
CA HIS A 159 -24.07 -7.22 -7.70
C HIS A 159 -24.77 -5.88 -7.48
N HIS A 160 -24.17 -4.99 -6.67
CA HIS A 160 -24.72 -3.67 -6.38
C HIS A 160 -24.94 -2.82 -7.64
N ILE A 161 -24.02 -2.89 -8.61
CA ILE A 161 -24.15 -2.16 -9.88
C ILE A 161 -25.33 -2.63 -10.73
N GLN A 162 -25.77 -3.88 -10.55
CA GLN A 162 -26.92 -4.51 -11.20
C GLN A 162 -28.21 -4.38 -10.39
N ASP A 163 -28.18 -3.62 -9.29
CA ASP A 163 -29.31 -3.50 -8.35
C ASP A 163 -29.66 -4.84 -7.66
N GLU A 164 -28.69 -5.74 -7.56
CA GLU A 164 -28.78 -6.97 -6.78
C GLU A 164 -28.11 -6.74 -5.41
N HIS A 165 -28.92 -6.60 -4.36
CA HIS A 165 -28.42 -6.29 -3.01
C HIS A 165 -28.34 -7.51 -2.08
N ASP A 166 -28.86 -8.66 -2.52
CA ASP A 166 -28.81 -9.96 -1.83
C ASP A 166 -28.57 -11.07 -2.86
N TRP A 167 -27.61 -11.96 -2.61
CA TRP A 167 -27.20 -13.05 -3.49
C TRP A 167 -26.77 -14.28 -2.68
N ILE A 168 -26.61 -15.42 -3.35
CA ILE A 168 -26.37 -16.73 -2.69
C ILE A 168 -25.21 -16.73 -1.69
N THR A 169 -24.21 -15.87 -1.90
CA THR A 169 -22.98 -15.83 -1.11
C THR A 169 -22.82 -14.57 -0.26
N GLY A 170 -23.80 -13.66 -0.22
CA GLY A 170 -23.70 -12.43 0.55
C GLY A 170 -24.78 -11.39 0.26
N LYS A 171 -24.63 -10.22 0.88
CA LYS A 171 -25.52 -9.07 0.70
C LYS A 171 -24.73 -7.76 0.80
N CYS A 172 -25.32 -6.65 0.38
CA CYS A 172 -24.73 -5.33 0.57
C CYS A 172 -24.62 -4.97 2.07
N ASP A 173 -23.59 -4.20 2.40
CA ASP A 173 -23.32 -3.75 3.79
C ASP A 173 -24.13 -2.49 4.19
N HIS A 174 -24.81 -1.86 3.24
CA HIS A 174 -25.66 -0.68 3.48
C HIS A 174 -27.13 -1.09 3.63
N ILE A 175 -27.91 -0.21 4.23
CA ILE A 175 -29.37 -0.34 4.31
C ILE A 175 -29.92 0.42 3.11
N ASP A 176 -30.77 -0.23 2.30
CA ASP A 176 -31.39 0.41 1.16
C ASP A 176 -32.18 1.66 1.62
N GLU A 177 -31.83 2.83 1.07
CA GLU A 177 -32.65 4.04 1.20
C GLU A 177 -33.86 3.88 0.26
N ASN A 178 -35.03 3.60 0.85
CA ASN A 178 -36.34 3.64 0.17
C ASN A 178 -36.66 5.03 -0.37
#